data_AF-A0A965L0M9-F1
#
_entry.id   AF-A0A965L0M9-F1
#
_cell.length_a   1.000
_cell.length_b   1.000
_cell.length_c   1.000
_cell.angle_alpha   90.00
_cell.angle_beta   90.00
_cell.angle_gamma   90.00
#
_symmetry.space_group_name_H-M   'P 1'
#
loop_
_entity.id
_entity.type
_entity.pdbx_description
1 polymer ?
#
loop_
_entity_poly.entity_id
_entity_poly.type
_entity_poly.pdbx_seq_one_letter_code
_entity_poly.pdbx_strand_id
1 'polypeptide(L)'
;ATVLSSVLGLGEAGRTVMDYGAQLTMLKFSRDDESEADLIGLDIAARAGFDPRAGITLWRKMSGLSKNTPPQWLSTHPSGNNRIAEIERHLDLVLPLFAQAIGVTLEALPPDPSL
;
A
#
# COMPACT_ATOMS: atom_id res chain seq x y z
N ALA A 1 5.19 41.41 -2.10
CA ALA A 1 5.14 41.18 -3.55
C ALA A 1 3.83 40.46 -3.90
N THR A 2 2.68 41.15 -3.78
CA THR A 2 1.39 40.44 -3.61
C THR A 2 0.17 41.14 -4.21
N VAL A 3 0.32 41.91 -5.30
CA VAL A 3 -0.83 42.64 -5.89
C VAL A 3 -1.02 42.38 -7.39
N LEU A 4 -0.08 41.70 -8.07
CA LEU A 4 -0.19 41.48 -9.53
C LEU A 4 -0.99 40.23 -9.96
N SER A 5 -1.45 39.39 -9.03
CA SER A 5 -2.11 38.10 -9.34
C SER A 5 -3.64 38.18 -9.44
N SER A 6 -4.28 39.30 -9.07
CA SER A 6 -5.74 39.39 -8.98
C SER A 6 -6.44 39.81 -10.28
N VAL A 7 -5.71 40.18 -11.33
CA VAL A 7 -6.28 40.78 -12.56
C VAL A 7 -6.48 39.76 -13.70
N LEU A 8 -5.87 38.59 -13.62
CA LEU A 8 -6.24 37.44 -14.44
C LEU A 8 -7.13 36.58 -13.53
N GLY A 9 -8.33 36.16 -13.97
CA GLY A 9 -9.33 35.40 -13.19
C GLY A 9 -8.86 34.05 -12.57
N LEU A 10 -7.55 33.81 -12.54
CA LEU A 10 -6.80 32.80 -11.82
C LEU A 10 -6.87 32.93 -10.30
N GLY A 11 -7.28 34.08 -9.76
CA GLY A 11 -7.34 34.30 -8.30
C GLY A 11 -8.38 33.45 -7.58
N GLU A 12 -9.59 33.32 -8.13
CA GLU A 12 -10.69 32.57 -7.51
C GLU A 12 -10.85 31.19 -8.18
N ALA A 13 -10.85 31.12 -9.52
CA ALA A 13 -10.90 29.84 -10.23
C ALA A 13 -9.63 29.00 -10.04
N GLY A 14 -8.45 29.63 -9.97
CA GLY A 14 -7.19 28.93 -9.70
C GLY A 14 -7.06 28.46 -8.25
N ARG A 15 -7.64 29.19 -7.28
CA ARG A 15 -7.75 28.71 -5.90
C ARG A 15 -8.74 27.56 -5.77
N THR A 16 -9.92 27.65 -6.40
CA THR A 16 -10.89 26.54 -6.40
C THR A 16 -10.33 25.28 -7.05
N VAL A 17 -9.62 25.39 -8.19
CA VAL A 17 -8.97 24.23 -8.84
C VAL A 17 -7.84 23.66 -8.00
N MET A 18 -7.04 24.50 -7.33
CA MET A 18 -5.97 24.05 -6.44
C MET A 18 -6.52 23.41 -5.16
N ASP A 19 -7.59 23.95 -4.57
CA ASP A 19 -8.22 23.42 -3.37
C ASP A 19 -8.96 22.10 -3.64
N TYR A 20 -9.69 21.99 -4.77
CA TYR A 20 -10.28 20.71 -5.19
C TYR A 20 -9.21 19.70 -5.60
N GLY A 21 -8.11 20.14 -6.22
CA GLY A 21 -6.95 19.29 -6.52
C GLY A 21 -6.25 18.78 -5.25
N ALA A 22 -6.13 19.64 -4.23
CA ALA A 22 -5.60 19.32 -2.92
C ALA A 22 -6.53 18.41 -2.08
N GLN A 23 -7.85 18.54 -2.25
CA GLN A 23 -8.83 17.63 -1.64
C GLN A 23 -8.85 16.26 -2.32
N LEU A 24 -8.74 16.18 -3.64
CA LEU A 24 -8.63 14.91 -4.37
C LEU A 24 -7.32 14.15 -4.07
N THR A 25 -6.25 14.86 -3.68
CA THR A 25 -5.06 14.22 -3.11
C THR A 25 -5.21 13.83 -1.63
N MET A 26 -6.11 14.49 -0.88
CA MET A 26 -6.48 14.09 0.49
C MET A 26 -7.59 13.01 0.58
N LEU A 27 -8.33 12.75 -0.51
CA LEU A 27 -9.45 11.79 -0.56
C LEU A 27 -9.05 10.37 -1.00
N LYS A 28 -7.78 10.17 -1.34
CA LYS A 28 -7.20 8.82 -1.52
C LYS A 28 -6.79 8.29 -0.15
N PHE A 29 -6.75 6.98 0.03
CA PHE A 29 -6.24 6.39 1.27
C PHE A 29 -4.86 6.98 1.59
N SER A 30 -4.72 7.40 2.84
CA SER A 30 -3.47 7.96 3.33
C SER A 30 -2.38 6.88 3.26
N ARG A 31 -1.10 7.29 3.32
CA ARG A 31 -0.01 6.30 3.39
C ARG A 31 -0.12 5.44 4.66
N ASP A 32 -0.63 6.02 5.73
CA ASP A 32 -0.84 5.32 7.00
C ASP A 32 -2.01 4.34 6.89
N ASP A 33 -3.07 4.69 6.17
CA ASP A 33 -4.23 3.81 5.91
C ASP A 33 -3.80 2.57 5.11
N GLU A 34 -2.97 2.77 4.07
CA GLU A 34 -2.40 1.68 3.28
C GLU A 34 -1.51 0.80 4.15
N SER A 35 -0.60 1.39 4.93
CA SER A 35 0.25 0.63 5.85
C SER A 35 -0.57 -0.18 6.86
N GLU A 36 -1.63 0.41 7.45
CA GLU A 36 -2.50 -0.31 8.38
C GLU A 36 -3.25 -1.47 7.68
N ALA A 37 -3.80 -1.21 6.49
CA ALA A 37 -4.49 -2.23 5.70
C ALA A 37 -3.59 -3.42 5.38
N ASP A 38 -2.29 -3.19 5.22
CA ASP A 38 -1.32 -4.24 4.93
C ASP A 38 -1.09 -5.16 6.10
N LEU A 39 -0.94 -4.57 7.28
CA LEU A 39 -0.71 -5.32 8.51
C LEU A 39 -1.92 -6.16 8.86
N ILE A 40 -3.11 -5.55 8.78
CA ILE A 40 -4.37 -6.25 9.00
C ILE A 40 -4.55 -7.34 7.92
N GLY A 41 -4.24 -7.03 6.66
CA GLY A 41 -4.31 -7.98 5.56
C GLY A 41 -3.39 -9.17 5.74
N LEU A 42 -2.14 -8.95 6.19
CA LEU A 42 -1.19 -10.02 6.50
C LEU A 42 -1.65 -10.90 7.66
N ASP A 43 -2.16 -10.30 8.75
CA ASP A 43 -2.71 -11.05 9.90
C ASP A 43 -3.90 -11.93 9.48
N ILE A 44 -4.85 -11.36 8.73
CA ILE A 44 -6.01 -12.10 8.23
C ILE A 44 -5.56 -13.24 7.31
N ALA A 45 -4.66 -12.96 6.37
CA ALA A 45 -4.14 -13.97 5.43
C ALA A 45 -3.44 -15.11 6.17
N ALA A 46 -2.55 -14.79 7.11
CA ALA A 46 -1.86 -15.78 7.93
C ALA A 46 -2.83 -16.65 8.73
N ARG A 47 -3.82 -16.05 9.42
CA ARG A 47 -4.85 -16.78 10.16
C ARG A 47 -5.74 -17.66 9.29
N ALA A 48 -5.95 -17.25 8.04
CA ALA A 48 -6.68 -18.04 7.04
C ALA A 48 -5.84 -19.18 6.43
N GLY A 49 -4.57 -19.34 6.83
CA GLY A 49 -3.68 -20.38 6.32
C GLY A 49 -3.01 -20.02 4.99
N PHE A 50 -2.97 -18.74 4.61
CA PHE A 50 -2.17 -18.26 3.50
C PHE A 50 -0.81 -17.79 3.99
N ASP A 51 0.24 -18.13 3.23
CA ASP A 51 1.60 -17.73 3.56
C ASP A 51 1.78 -16.20 3.41
N PRO A 52 2.04 -15.45 4.48
CA PRO A 52 2.19 -14.00 4.42
C PRO A 52 3.38 -13.55 3.55
N ARG A 53 4.39 -14.40 3.35
CA ARG A 53 5.53 -14.13 2.47
C ARG A 53 5.12 -14.01 1.00
N ALA A 54 3.99 -14.63 0.61
CA ALA A 54 3.43 -14.47 -0.73
C ALA A 54 3.05 -13.01 -1.06
N GLY A 55 2.83 -12.17 -0.03
CA GLY A 55 2.64 -10.73 -0.20
C GLY A 55 3.83 -10.04 -0.89
N ILE A 56 5.06 -10.48 -0.60
CA ILE A 56 6.28 -9.97 -1.26
C ILE A 56 6.23 -10.27 -2.77
N THR A 57 5.90 -11.51 -3.13
CA THR A 57 5.76 -11.94 -4.52
C THR A 57 4.67 -11.15 -5.26
N LEU A 58 3.53 -10.91 -4.61
CA LEU A 58 2.46 -10.07 -5.15
C LEU A 58 2.98 -8.67 -5.47
N TRP A 59 3.61 -7.98 -4.52
CA TRP A 59 4.12 -6.63 -4.73
C TRP A 59 5.22 -6.55 -5.77
N ARG A 60 6.16 -7.50 -5.82
CA ARG A 60 7.18 -7.57 -6.89
C ARG A 60 6.53 -7.65 -8.27
N LYS A 61 5.51 -8.49 -8.45
CA LYS A 61 4.78 -8.62 -9.72
C LYS A 61 4.04 -7.34 -10.08
N MET A 62 3.35 -6.72 -9.12
CA MET A 62 2.61 -5.47 -9.33
C MET A 62 3.55 -4.29 -9.70
N SER A 63 4.70 -4.18 -9.04
CA SER A 63 5.73 -3.18 -9.41
C SER A 63 6.27 -3.40 -10.81
N GLY A 64 6.41 -4.65 -11.26
CA GLY A 64 6.81 -4.98 -12.62
C GLY A 64 5.79 -4.54 -13.68
N LEU A 65 4.49 -4.69 -13.39
CA LEU A 65 3.38 -4.33 -14.29
C LEU A 65 3.15 -2.81 -14.38
N SER A 66 3.48 -2.07 -13.32
CA SER A 66 3.20 -0.64 -13.20
C SER A 66 4.12 0.27 -14.03
N LYS A 67 5.06 -0.30 -14.82
CA LYS A 67 6.08 0.45 -15.58
C LYS A 67 5.53 1.26 -16.77
N ASN A 68 4.42 0.83 -17.37
CA ASN A 68 3.88 1.47 -18.59
C ASN A 68 2.56 2.21 -18.33
N THR A 69 1.66 1.61 -17.54
CA THR A 69 0.40 2.23 -17.14
C THR A 69 0.03 1.71 -15.75
N PRO A 70 -0.06 2.57 -14.72
CA PRO A 70 -0.52 2.16 -13.41
C PRO A 70 -1.95 1.58 -13.52
N PRO A 71 -2.22 0.39 -12.96
CA PRO A 71 -3.59 -0.11 -12.85
C PRO A 71 -4.54 0.91 -12.21
N GLN A 72 -5.83 0.90 -12.57
CA GLN A 72 -6.80 1.85 -12.00
C GLN A 72 -6.87 1.81 -10.46
N TRP A 73 -6.68 0.64 -9.83
CA TRP A 73 -6.70 0.52 -8.36
C TRP A 73 -5.58 1.31 -7.67
N LEU A 74 -4.45 1.57 -8.32
CA LEU A 74 -3.41 2.47 -7.79
C LEU A 74 -3.85 3.94 -7.72
N SER A 75 -4.99 4.26 -8.34
CA SER A 75 -5.59 5.59 -8.25
C SER A 75 -6.27 5.82 -6.91
N THR A 76 -6.75 4.76 -6.24
CA THR A 76 -7.40 4.83 -4.91
C THR A 76 -6.50 4.29 -3.80
N HIS A 77 -5.66 3.29 -4.11
CA HIS A 77 -4.68 2.68 -3.20
C HIS A 77 -3.25 2.95 -3.71
N PRO A 78 -2.65 4.10 -3.38
CA PRO A 78 -1.32 4.43 -3.86
C PRO A 78 -0.29 3.42 -3.32
N SER A 79 0.60 2.92 -4.18
CA SER A 79 1.70 2.09 -3.69
C SER A 79 2.65 2.93 -2.84
N GLY A 80 2.81 2.55 -1.56
CA GLY A 80 3.86 3.11 -0.72
C GLY A 80 5.25 2.79 -1.26
N ASN A 81 6.20 3.72 -1.11
CA ASN A 81 7.58 3.55 -1.60
C ASN A 81 8.32 2.34 -1.02
N ASN A 82 7.78 1.68 0.02
CA ASN A 82 8.48 0.61 0.72
C ASN A 82 7.58 -0.54 1.21
N ARG A 83 6.53 -0.90 0.45
CA ARG A 83 5.57 -1.96 0.86
C ARG A 83 6.22 -3.32 1.12
N ILE A 84 7.21 -3.70 0.32
CA ILE A 84 7.93 -4.96 0.53
C ILE A 84 8.68 -4.95 1.86
N ALA A 85 9.39 -3.88 2.20
CA ALA A 85 10.11 -3.84 3.47
C ALA A 85 9.17 -3.68 4.68
N GLU A 86 7.99 -3.09 4.51
CA GLU A 86 6.94 -3.16 5.55
C GLU A 86 6.52 -4.60 5.78
N ILE A 87 6.22 -5.37 4.73
CA ILE A 87 5.85 -6.78 4.86
C ILE A 87 6.99 -7.55 5.55
N GLU A 88 8.23 -7.40 5.08
CA GLU A 88 9.42 -8.05 5.65
C GLU A 88 9.58 -7.76 7.15
N ARG A 89 9.34 -6.51 7.58
CA ARG A 89 9.41 -6.12 9.00
C ARG A 89 8.36 -6.76 9.89
N HIS A 90 7.21 -7.16 9.33
CA HIS A 90 6.12 -7.71 10.10
C HIS A 90 6.01 -9.24 9.99
N LEU A 91 6.86 -9.89 9.19
CA LEU A 91 6.87 -11.35 9.03
C LEU A 91 7.04 -12.07 10.37
N ASP A 92 7.89 -11.57 11.27
CA ASP A 92 8.09 -12.18 12.60
C ASP A 92 6.81 -12.19 13.45
N LEU A 93 5.87 -11.28 13.18
CA LEU A 93 4.59 -11.21 13.88
C LEU A 93 3.54 -12.16 13.27
N VAL A 94 3.55 -12.33 11.96
CA VAL A 94 2.48 -13.07 11.24
C VAL A 94 2.85 -14.50 10.86
N LEU A 95 4.13 -14.85 10.74
CA LEU A 95 4.58 -16.23 10.47
C LEU A 95 4.16 -17.22 11.57
N PRO A 96 4.22 -16.88 12.88
CA PRO A 96 3.68 -17.75 13.91
C PRO A 96 2.17 -18.01 13.78
N LEU A 97 1.40 -17.00 13.32
CA LEU A 97 -0.04 -17.15 13.09
C LEU A 97 -0.33 -18.08 11.92
N PHE A 98 0.46 -17.98 10.85
CA PHE A 98 0.39 -18.89 9.71
C PHE A 98 0.75 -20.32 10.11
N ALA A 99 1.85 -20.51 10.85
CA ALA A 99 2.25 -21.82 11.36
C ALA A 99 1.14 -22.46 12.22
N GLN A 100 0.53 -21.67 13.11
CA GLN A 100 -0.61 -22.10 13.90
C GLN A 100 -1.81 -22.49 13.02
N ALA A 101 -2.15 -21.67 12.01
CA ALA A 101 -3.29 -21.89 11.14
C ALA A 101 -3.18 -23.21 10.35
N ILE A 102 -1.98 -23.61 9.96
CA ILE A 102 -1.74 -24.85 9.21
C ILE A 102 -1.30 -26.03 10.10
N GLY A 103 -1.19 -25.84 11.41
CA GLY A 103 -0.90 -26.91 12.38
C GLY A 103 0.56 -27.38 12.41
N VAL A 104 1.52 -26.49 12.17
CA VAL A 104 2.97 -26.80 12.20
C VAL A 104 3.73 -25.87 13.14
N THR A 105 4.98 -26.20 13.48
CA THR A 105 5.86 -25.26 14.19
C THR A 105 6.47 -24.24 13.22
N LEU A 106 7.00 -23.14 13.74
CA LEU A 106 7.63 -22.10 12.93
C LEU A 106 8.80 -22.65 12.09
N GLU A 107 9.56 -23.59 12.64
CA GLU A 107 10.70 -24.25 11.98
C GLU A 107 10.27 -25.25 10.90
N ALA A 108 9.04 -25.75 10.98
CA ALA A 108 8.46 -26.71 10.05
C ALA A 108 7.60 -26.03 8.97
N LEU A 109 7.67 -24.70 8.85
CA LEU A 109 6.97 -23.98 7.79
C LEU A 109 7.45 -24.45 6.40
N PRO A 110 6.54 -24.42 5.39
CA PRO A 110 6.93 -24.64 4.00
C PRO A 110 8.05 -23.68 3.55
N PRO A 111 8.81 -24.05 2.50
CA PRO A 111 9.76 -23.13 1.87
C PRO A 111 9.11 -21.80 1.51
N ASP A 112 9.88 -20.71 1.62
CA ASP A 112 9.42 -19.37 1.27
C ASP A 112 9.05 -19.29 -0.23
N PRO A 113 7.79 -18.98 -0.59
CA PRO A 113 7.36 -18.88 -1.98
C PRO A 113 7.88 -17.61 -2.70
N SER A 114 8.61 -16.73 -2.00
CA SER A 114 9.22 -15.52 -2.54
C SER A 114 10.69 -15.67 -2.94
N LEU A 115 11.30 -16.81 -2.62
CA LEU A 115 12.65 -17.23 -3.03
C LEU A 115 12.57 -18.13 -4.28
#